data_AF-A0A062VHS2-F1
#
_entry.id   AF-A0A062VHS2-F1
#
_cell.length_a   1.000
_cell.length_b   1.000
_cell.length_c   1.000
_cell.angle_alpha   90.00
_cell.angle_beta   90.00
_cell.angle_gamma   90.00
#
_symmetry.space_group_name_H-M   'P 1'
#
loop_
_entity.id
_entity.type
_entity.pdbx_description
1 polymer ?
#
loop_
_entity_poly.entity_id
_entity_poly.type
_entity_poly.pdbx_seq_one_letter_code
_entity_poly.pdbx_strand_id
1 'polypeptide(L)'
;MSRIREKLNIDNATAHDLRHTGASMMASERCGVRGEVIARILNHTPLGSPVAQIYNRYDYAAEKRAALELWAETLLKISRVRQLK
;
A
#
# COMPACT_ATOMS: atom_id res chain seq x y z
N MET A 1 -11.72 14.14 2.00
CA MET A 1 -11.17 13.88 3.35
C MET A 1 -11.66 14.84 4.44
N SER A 2 -12.51 15.85 4.15
CA SER A 2 -12.98 16.85 5.13
C SER A 2 -13.55 16.25 6.42
N ARG A 3 -14.52 15.33 6.31
CA ARG A 3 -15.15 14.68 7.47
C ARG A 3 -14.17 13.94 8.39
N ILE A 4 -13.14 13.30 7.82
CA ILE A 4 -12.14 12.55 8.59
C ILE A 4 -11.16 13.52 9.26
N ARG A 5 -10.71 14.55 8.53
CA ARG A 5 -9.82 15.59 9.06
C ARG A 5 -10.43 16.30 10.27
N GLU A 6 -11.69 16.69 10.15
CA GLU A 6 -12.44 17.36 11.23
C GLU A 6 -12.60 16.45 12.45
N LYS A 7 -13.03 15.19 12.25
CA LYS A 7 -13.22 14.24 13.36
C LYS A 7 -11.93 13.83 14.07
N LEU A 8 -10.81 13.77 13.36
CA LEU A 8 -9.52 13.33 13.90
C LEU A 8 -8.60 14.49 14.27
N ASN A 9 -9.01 15.73 14.02
CA ASN A 9 -8.20 16.93 14.18
C ASN A 9 -6.82 16.82 13.51
N ILE A 10 -6.81 16.33 12.26
CA ILE A 10 -5.59 16.20 11.45
C ILE A 10 -5.67 17.18 10.29
N ASP A 11 -4.75 18.14 10.29
CA ASP A 11 -4.63 19.12 9.22
C ASP A 11 -4.03 18.50 7.94
N ASN A 12 -4.47 19.00 6.79
CA ASN A 12 -3.91 18.68 5.47
C ASN A 12 -3.88 17.20 5.05
N ALA A 13 -4.51 16.28 5.79
CA ALA A 13 -4.56 14.88 5.36
C ALA A 13 -5.34 14.68 4.05
N THR A 14 -4.73 13.96 3.12
CA THR A 14 -5.25 13.67 1.78
C THR A 14 -5.37 12.16 1.55
N ALA A 15 -6.03 11.79 0.45
CA ALA A 15 -6.05 10.39 0.02
C ALA A 15 -4.65 9.89 -0.43
N HIS A 16 -3.78 10.81 -0.85
CA HIS A 16 -2.40 10.49 -1.24
C HIS A 16 -1.58 9.99 -0.04
N ASP A 17 -1.79 10.57 1.15
CA ASP A 17 -1.11 10.15 2.38
C ASP A 17 -1.51 8.72 2.80
N LEU A 18 -2.77 8.34 2.59
CA LEU A 18 -3.23 6.96 2.82
C LEU A 18 -2.56 5.98 1.85
N ARG A 19 -2.40 6.37 0.58
CA ARG A 19 -1.69 5.58 -0.42
C ARG A 19 -0.21 5.41 -0.05
N HIS A 20 0.45 6.48 0.38
CA HIS A 20 1.83 6.42 0.87
C HIS A 20 1.96 5.53 2.10
N THR A 21 1.04 5.69 3.07
CA THR A 21 1.02 4.86 4.28
C THR A 21 0.88 3.37 3.93
N GLY A 22 -0.04 3.00 3.04
CA GLY A 22 -0.19 1.62 2.58
C GLY A 22 1.08 1.07 1.93
N ALA A 23 1.74 1.86 1.08
CA ALA A 23 2.99 1.48 0.43
C ALA A 23 4.13 1.26 1.44
N SER A 24 4.34 2.21 2.36
CA SER A 24 5.37 2.13 3.40
C SER A 24 5.12 0.97 4.36
N MET A 25 3.86 0.71 4.72
CA MET A 25 3.51 -0.41 5.59
C MET A 25 3.74 -1.77 4.91
N MET A 26 3.37 -1.92 3.63
CA MET A 26 3.70 -3.13 2.85
C MET A 26 5.22 -3.36 2.75
N ALA A 27 6.01 -2.30 2.63
CA ALA A 27 7.47 -2.38 2.58
C ALA A 27 8.12 -2.67 3.95
N SER A 28 7.42 -2.40 5.06
CA SER A 28 7.96 -2.59 6.41
C SER A 28 8.33 -4.04 6.69
N GLU A 29 9.24 -4.28 7.64
CA GLU A 29 9.65 -5.64 8.06
C GLU A 29 8.48 -6.54 8.47
N ARG A 30 7.35 -5.96 8.89
CA ARG A 30 6.13 -6.71 9.24
C ARG A 30 5.49 -7.40 8.04
N CYS A 31 5.57 -6.78 6.86
CA CYS A 31 4.97 -7.28 5.62
C CYS A 31 6.02 -7.79 4.62
N GLY A 32 7.21 -7.19 4.58
CA GLY A 32 8.34 -7.64 3.77
C GLY A 32 8.06 -7.65 2.26
N VAL A 33 7.08 -6.90 1.78
CA VAL A 33 6.69 -6.93 0.36
C VAL A 33 7.75 -6.22 -0.47
N ARG A 34 8.21 -6.89 -1.53
CA ARG A 34 9.17 -6.33 -2.48
C ARG A 34 8.64 -5.02 -3.09
N GLY A 35 9.49 -4.00 -3.16
CA GLY A 35 9.15 -2.70 -3.76
C GLY A 35 8.65 -2.81 -5.21
N GLU A 36 9.13 -3.81 -5.95
CA GLU A 36 8.66 -4.12 -7.30
C GLU A 36 7.16 -4.51 -7.35
N VAL A 37 6.70 -5.30 -6.38
CA VAL A 37 5.30 -5.71 -6.27
C VAL A 37 4.46 -4.51 -5.82
N ILE A 38 4.95 -3.74 -4.85
CA ILE A 38 4.28 -2.51 -4.37
C ILE A 38 4.10 -1.51 -5.52
N ALA A 39 5.16 -1.25 -6.31
CA ALA A 39 5.09 -0.36 -7.46
C ALA A 39 4.03 -0.80 -8.47
N ARG A 40 3.90 -2.11 -8.73
CA ARG A 40 2.86 -2.67 -9.60
C ARG A 40 1.45 -2.56 -9.01
N ILE A 41 1.27 -2.79 -7.70
CA ILE A 41 -0.02 -2.53 -7.01
C ILE A 41 -0.42 -1.07 -7.17
N LEU A 42 0.56 -0.18 -7.03
CA LEU A 42 0.39 1.25 -7.16
C LEU A 42 0.24 1.69 -8.63
N ASN A 43 0.33 0.80 -9.60
CA ASN A 43 0.33 1.11 -11.03
C ASN A 43 1.38 2.16 -11.41
N HIS A 44 2.56 2.10 -10.77
CA HIS A 44 3.71 2.90 -11.15
C HIS A 44 4.32 2.35 -12.44
N THR A 45 4.89 3.25 -13.23
CA THR A 45 5.71 2.87 -14.37
C THR A 45 6.84 1.95 -13.89
N PRO A 46 7.01 0.75 -14.47
CA PRO A 46 8.05 -0.18 -14.07
C PRO A 46 9.43 0.47 -14.15
N LEU A 47 10.19 0.39 -13.05
CA LEU A 47 11.59 0.80 -13.01
C LEU A 47 12.43 -0.20 -13.80
N GLY A 48 13.30 0.28 -14.68
CA GLY A 48 14.19 -0.57 -15.47
C GLY A 48 14.46 0.00 -16.86
N SER A 49 15.43 -0.60 -17.57
CA SER A 49 15.67 -0.26 -18.97
C SER A 49 14.46 -0.67 -19.83
N PRO A 50 14.26 -0.03 -20.99
CA PRO A 50 13.25 -0.48 -21.97
C PRO A 50 13.35 -1.98 -22.27
N VAL A 51 14.58 -2.51 -22.26
CA VAL A 51 14.86 -3.95 -22.45
C VAL A 51 14.29 -4.79 -21.32
N ALA A 52 14.42 -4.38 -20.05
CA ALA A 52 13.84 -5.09 -18.92
C ALA A 52 12.30 -5.17 -19.01
N GLN A 53 11.66 -4.13 -19.55
CA GLN A 53 10.20 -4.11 -19.75
C GLN A 53 9.74 -5.05 -20.87
N ILE A 54 10.56 -5.30 -21.89
CA ILE A 54 10.26 -6.26 -22.97
C ILE A 54 10.19 -7.69 -22.43
N TYR A 55 11.10 -8.03 -21.51
CA TYR A 55 11.18 -9.36 -20.91
C TYR A 55 10.22 -9.57 -19.74
N ASN A 56 10.04 -8.57 -18.89
CA ASN A 56 9.21 -8.69 -17.70
C ASN A 56 7.75 -8.32 -17.97
N ARG A 57 7.05 -9.20 -18.71
CA ARG A 57 5.61 -9.08 -18.99
C ARG A 57 4.71 -9.78 -17.96
N TYR A 58 5.32 -10.40 -16.95
CA TYR A 58 4.56 -11.05 -15.90
C TYR A 58 3.69 -10.02 -15.17
N ASP A 59 2.43 -10.37 -14.91
CA ASP A 59 1.43 -9.45 -14.35
C ASP A 59 1.50 -9.32 -12.83
N TYR A 60 2.25 -10.21 -12.18
CA TYR A 60 2.40 -10.36 -10.73
C TYR A 60 1.06 -10.54 -10.00
N ALA A 61 0.05 -11.12 -10.64
CA ALA A 61 -1.28 -11.23 -10.04
C ALA A 61 -1.27 -11.99 -8.70
N ALA A 62 -0.47 -13.06 -8.59
CA ALA A 62 -0.34 -13.84 -7.38
C ALA A 62 0.34 -13.04 -6.26
N GLU A 63 1.44 -12.36 -6.57
CA GLU A 63 2.23 -11.57 -5.62
C GLU A 63 1.47 -10.33 -5.15
N LYS A 64 0.76 -9.66 -6.07
CA LYS A 64 -0.11 -8.52 -5.72
C LYS A 64 -1.21 -8.95 -4.75
N ARG A 65 -1.83 -10.12 -4.98
CA ARG A 65 -2.86 -10.66 -4.09
C ARG A 65 -2.29 -10.97 -2.71
N ALA A 66 -1.21 -11.73 -2.63
CA ALA A 66 -0.57 -12.07 -1.36
C ALA A 66 -0.13 -10.82 -0.57
N ALA A 67 0.43 -9.82 -1.25
CA ALA A 67 0.82 -8.56 -0.62
C ALA A 67 -0.38 -7.78 -0.05
N LEU A 68 -1.48 -7.70 -0.80
CA LEU A 68 -2.70 -7.02 -0.36
C LEU A 68 -3.40 -7.77 0.78
N GLU A 69 -3.39 -9.10 0.77
CA GLU A 69 -3.91 -9.93 1.87
C GLU A 69 -3.10 -9.69 3.15
N LEU A 70 -1.77 -9.71 3.07
CA LEU A 70 -0.89 -9.44 4.21
C LEU A 70 -1.07 -8.02 4.77
N TRP A 71 -1.23 -7.04 3.88
CA TRP A 71 -1.57 -5.67 4.30
C TRP A 71 -2.93 -5.62 5.00
N ALA A 72 -3.95 -6.28 4.46
CA ALA A 72 -5.29 -6.32 5.06
C ALA A 72 -5.26 -6.94 6.47
N GLU A 73 -4.54 -8.06 6.65
CA GLU A 73 -4.36 -8.66 7.97
C GLU A 73 -3.65 -7.72 8.95
N THR A 74 -2.60 -7.04 8.50
CA THR A 74 -1.86 -6.06 9.30
C THR A 74 -2.74 -4.89 9.70
N LEU A 75 -3.52 -4.36 8.74
CA LEU A 75 -4.45 -3.27 8.95
C LEU A 75 -5.55 -3.65 9.95
N LEU A 76 -6.09 -4.86 9.86
CA LEU A 76 -7.10 -5.37 10.80
C LEU A 76 -6.54 -5.50 12.22
N LYS A 77 -5.28 -5.92 12.38
CA LYS A 77 -4.62 -5.99 13.68
C LYS A 77 -4.49 -4.60 14.33
N ILE A 78 -4.13 -3.57 13.57
CA ILE A 78 -3.92 -2.21 14.12
C ILE A 78 -5.21 -1.39 14.24
N SER A 79 -6.25 -1.70 13.45
CA SER A 79 -7.54 -1.01 13.51
C SER A 79 -8.49 -1.57 14.56
N ARG A 80 -8.19 -2.73 15.16
CA ARG A 80 -9.03 -3.40 16.18
C ARG A 80 -9.02 -2.76 17.59
N VAL A 81 -8.63 -1.49 17.72
CA VAL A 81 -8.71 -0.71 18.96
C VAL A 81 -9.27 0.66 18.58
N ARG A 82 -10.39 1.20 19.07
CA ARG A 82 -11.23 1.05 20.28
C ARG A 82 -12.64 1.45 19.83
N GLN A 83 -13.71 0.81 20.30
CA GLN A 83 -15.03 1.46 20.22
C GLN A 83 -14.93 2.74 21.05
N LEU A 84 -14.96 3.89 20.39
CA LEU A 84 -15.14 5.17 21.05
C LEU A 84 -16.56 5.15 21.62
N LYS A 85 -16.65 5.01 22.95
CA LYS A 85 -17.87 5.34 23.70
C LYS A 85 -18.13 6.83 23.61
#